data_AF-A0A5Q0BMZ8-F1
#
_entry.id   AF-A0A5Q0BMZ8-F1
#
_cell.length_a   1.000
_cell.length_b   1.000
_cell.length_c   1.000
_cell.angle_alpha   90.00
_cell.angle_beta   90.00
_cell.angle_gamma   90.00
#
_symmetry.space_group_name_H-M   'P 1'
#
loop_
_entity.id
_entity.type
_entity.pdbx_description
1 polymer ?
#
loop_
_entity_poly.entity_id
_entity_poly.type
_entity_poly.pdbx_seq_one_letter_code
_entity_poly.pdbx_strand_id
1 'polypeptide(L)'
;MATNIVVNIVGGAEAQNTTAVTIGNVRWGLNGTAPFGAAQAVPDGFQTLTVYKTTVPTQISITVQARGYDTTLNITVNLGTIDVQTA
;
A
#
# COMPACT_ATOMS: atom_id res chain seq x y z
N MET A 1 -18.37 -6.57 -1.72
CA MET A 1 -17.52 -7.64 -1.21
C MET A 1 -16.19 -7.02 -0.77
N ALA A 2 -15.48 -7.68 0.14
CA ALA A 2 -14.18 -7.22 0.60
C ALA A 2 -13.18 -8.37 0.49
N THR A 3 -11.97 -8.03 0.11
CA THR A 3 -10.87 -8.95 -0.19
C THR A 3 -9.75 -8.76 0.81
N ASN A 4 -9.11 -9.83 1.28
CA ASN A 4 -7.93 -9.65 2.13
C ASN A 4 -6.73 -9.25 1.29
N ILE A 5 -6.17 -8.07 1.57
CA ILE A 5 -4.94 -7.60 0.94
C ILE A 5 -3.84 -7.59 1.99
N VAL A 6 -2.66 -8.07 1.60
CA VAL A 6 -1.41 -7.90 2.35
C VAL A 6 -0.58 -6.84 1.64
N VAL A 7 0.00 -5.90 2.38
CA VAL A 7 0.87 -4.86 1.82
C VAL A 7 2.27 -4.99 2.40
N ASN A 8 3.26 -5.13 1.52
CA ASN A 8 4.68 -5.15 1.85
C ASN A 8 5.42 -4.00 1.17
N ILE A 9 6.38 -3.40 1.86
CA ILE A 9 7.39 -2.53 1.23
C ILE A 9 8.61 -3.40 0.97
N VAL A 10 8.90 -3.68 -0.30
CA VAL A 10 9.94 -4.65 -0.69
C VAL A 10 11.23 -4.00 -1.19
N GLY A 11 11.23 -2.69 -1.47
CA GLY A 11 12.42 -1.98 -1.91
C GLY A 11 12.19 -0.56 -2.39
N GLY A 12 13.20 -0.01 -3.07
CA GLY A 12 13.24 1.35 -3.59
C GLY A 12 14.00 2.32 -2.69
N ALA A 13 14.41 3.46 -3.26
CA ALA A 13 15.25 4.43 -2.57
C ALA A 13 14.59 5.07 -1.32
N GLU A 14 13.26 4.97 -1.25
CA GLU A 14 12.45 5.56 -0.17
C GLU A 14 11.79 4.50 0.73
N ALA A 15 12.21 3.24 0.62
CA ALA A 15 11.64 2.14 1.40
C ALA A 15 11.70 2.42 2.91
N GLN A 16 12.87 2.84 3.42
CA GLN A 16 13.04 3.12 4.85
C GLN A 16 12.33 4.40 5.31
N ASN A 17 11.99 5.30 4.38
CA ASN A 17 11.28 6.54 4.67
C ASN A 17 9.75 6.35 4.59
N THR A 18 9.29 5.17 4.20
CA THR A 18 7.87 4.85 4.12
C THR A 18 7.31 4.59 5.51
N THR A 19 6.31 5.38 5.88
CA THR A 19 5.70 5.36 7.21
C THR A 19 4.38 4.59 7.24
N ALA A 20 3.59 4.69 6.17
CA ALA A 20 2.30 4.02 6.06
C ALA A 20 1.89 3.84 4.61
N VAL A 21 0.97 2.91 4.38
CA VAL A 21 0.25 2.76 3.10
C VAL A 21 -1.23 2.68 3.39
N THR A 22 -2.04 3.31 2.55
CA THR A 22 -3.50 3.15 2.58
C THR A 22 -3.99 2.59 1.27
N ILE A 23 -5.08 1.81 1.32
CA ILE A 23 -5.86 1.42 0.15
C ILE A 23 -7.33 1.72 0.48
N GLY A 24 -7.90 2.72 -0.19
CA GLY A 24 -9.18 3.30 0.23
C GLY A 24 -9.10 3.79 1.67
N ASN A 25 -9.96 3.26 2.54
CA ASN A 25 -10.02 3.62 3.97
C ASN A 25 -9.16 2.72 4.88
N VAL A 26 -8.46 1.73 4.33
CA VAL A 26 -7.68 0.74 5.08
C VAL A 26 -6.22 1.19 5.16
N ARG A 27 -5.54 1.01 6.30
CA ARG A 27 -4.19 1.54 6.55
C ARG A 27 -3.25 0.52 7.18
N TRP A 28 -2.06 0.40 6.59
CA TRP A 28 -0.92 -0.33 7.13
C TRP A 28 0.18 0.62 7.60
N GLY A 29 0.92 0.23 8.64
CA GLY A 29 2.03 1.00 9.18
C GLY A 29 1.60 2.04 10.22
N LEU A 30 2.29 3.19 10.27
CA LEU A 30 2.11 4.22 11.30
C LEU A 30 0.64 4.69 11.39
N ASN A 31 0.06 4.65 12.58
CA ASN A 31 -1.35 4.96 12.88
C ASN A 31 -2.36 4.10 12.10
N GLY A 32 -1.93 2.98 11.53
CA GLY A 32 -2.79 1.99 10.89
C GLY A 32 -3.31 0.95 11.89
N THR A 33 -4.29 0.18 11.43
CA THR A 33 -4.89 -0.93 12.18
C THR A 33 -4.09 -2.22 12.06
N ALA A 34 -3.10 -2.28 11.15
CA ALA A 34 -2.19 -3.42 11.04
C ALA A 34 -0.77 -2.99 10.59
N PRO A 35 0.27 -3.77 10.92
CA PRO A 35 1.61 -3.57 10.37
C PRO A 35 1.68 -4.02 8.90
N PHE A 36 2.74 -3.62 8.18
CA PHE A 36 3.05 -4.21 6.87
C PHE A 36 3.20 -5.74 6.99
N GLY A 37 2.79 -6.48 5.95
CA GLY A 37 2.76 -7.95 5.96
C GLY A 37 1.52 -8.57 6.61
N ALA A 38 0.66 -7.78 7.26
CA ALA A 38 -0.61 -8.27 7.78
C ALA A 38 -1.74 -8.12 6.75
N ALA A 39 -2.64 -9.11 6.72
CA ALA A 39 -3.84 -9.08 5.89
C ALA A 39 -4.88 -8.11 6.47
N GLN A 40 -5.52 -7.30 5.61
CA GLN A 40 -6.70 -6.51 5.96
C GLN A 40 -7.75 -6.57 4.85
N ALA A 41 -9.01 -6.52 5.24
CA ALA A 41 -10.13 -6.54 4.30
C ALA A 41 -10.30 -5.17 3.62
N VAL A 42 -10.14 -5.13 2.29
CA VAL A 42 -10.30 -3.95 1.44
C VAL A 42 -11.55 -4.13 0.57
N PRO A 43 -12.39 -3.10 0.41
CA PRO A 43 -13.52 -3.17 -0.51
C PRO A 43 -13.08 -3.45 -1.95
N ASP A 44 -13.78 -4.35 -2.61
CA ASP A 44 -13.49 -4.70 -4.00
C ASP A 44 -13.65 -3.50 -4.95
N GLY A 45 -12.97 -3.56 -6.10
CA GLY A 45 -13.00 -2.53 -7.13
C GLY A 45 -11.72 -1.70 -7.22
N PHE A 46 -11.79 -0.59 -7.94
CA PHE A 46 -10.67 0.34 -8.07
C PHE A 46 -10.57 1.20 -6.81
N GLN A 47 -9.43 1.09 -6.13
CA GLN A 47 -9.13 1.79 -4.89
C GLN A 47 -7.90 2.67 -5.08
N THR A 48 -7.88 3.83 -4.44
CA THR A 48 -6.68 4.65 -4.36
C THR A 48 -5.72 4.04 -3.35
N LEU A 49 -4.53 3.68 -3.81
CA LEU A 49 -3.40 3.33 -2.95
C LEU A 49 -2.57 4.60 -2.72
N THR A 50 -2.29 4.93 -1.47
CA THR A 50 -1.42 6.07 -1.10
C THR A 50 -0.29 5.60 -0.22
N VAL A 51 0.94 5.93 -0.60
CA VAL A 51 2.15 5.72 0.21
C VAL A 51 2.52 7.02 0.90
N TYR A 52 2.70 6.98 2.22
CA TYR A 52 3.11 8.11 3.05
C TYR A 52 4.59 8.00 3.41
N LYS A 53 5.34 9.08 3.24
CA LYS A 53 6.78 9.14 3.50
C LYS A 53 7.17 10.40 4.28
N THR A 54 8.38 10.38 4.84
CA THR A 54 8.99 11.54 5.51
C THR A 54 9.67 12.52 4.55
N THR A 55 10.01 12.08 3.33
CA THR A 55 10.66 12.88 2.28
C THR A 55 9.64 13.57 1.37
N VAL A 56 10.04 14.63 0.65
CA VAL A 56 9.17 15.33 -0.30
C VAL A 56 9.24 14.66 -1.69
N PRO A 57 8.11 14.33 -2.34
CA PRO A 57 6.73 14.48 -1.86
C PRO A 57 6.39 13.47 -0.75
N THR A 58 5.70 13.96 0.28
CA THR A 58 5.33 13.17 1.47
C THR A 58 4.26 12.14 1.19
N GLN A 59 3.62 12.20 0.01
CA GLN A 59 2.58 11.28 -0.43
C GLN A 59 2.72 11.01 -1.92
N ILE A 60 2.54 9.74 -2.30
CA ILE A 60 2.43 9.29 -3.70
C ILE A 60 1.22 8.38 -3.78
N SER A 61 0.38 8.57 -4.79
CA SER A 61 -0.84 7.77 -4.97
C SER A 61 -0.95 7.18 -6.36
N ILE A 62 -1.51 5.98 -6.45
CA ILE A 62 -1.92 5.32 -7.69
C ILE A 62 -3.28 4.65 -7.50
N THR A 63 -3.90 4.20 -8.59
CA THR A 63 -5.09 3.36 -8.53
C THR A 63 -4.70 1.89 -8.63
N VAL A 64 -5.20 1.06 -7.72
CA VAL A 64 -5.07 -0.41 -7.75
C VAL A 64 -6.45 -1.06 -7.80
N GLN A 65 -6.53 -2.30 -8.27
CA GLN A 65 -7.78 -3.04 -8.33
C GLN A 65 -7.79 -4.17 -7.30
N ALA A 66 -8.69 -4.11 -6.33
CA ALA A 66 -8.99 -5.22 -5.42
C ALA A 66 -10.01 -6.15 -6.10
N ARG A 67 -9.56 -7.33 -6.55
CA ARG A 67 -10.30 -8.18 -7.51
C ARG A 67 -11.20 -9.26 -6.89
N GLY A 68 -11.57 -9.16 -5.62
CA GLY A 68 -12.46 -10.17 -4.99
C GLY A 68 -11.74 -11.45 -4.55
N TYR A 69 -10.40 -11.47 -4.54
CA TYR A 69 -9.59 -12.62 -4.11
C TYR A 69 -8.32 -12.17 -3.38
N ASP A 70 -7.94 -12.92 -2.36
CA ASP A 70 -6.84 -12.54 -1.47
C ASP A 70 -5.54 -12.32 -2.26
N THR A 71 -4.89 -11.18 -2.01
CA THR A 71 -3.75 -10.71 -2.83
C THR A 71 -2.66 -10.13 -1.94
N THR A 72 -1.40 -10.40 -2.28
CA THR A 72 -0.25 -9.71 -1.68
C THR A 72 0.28 -8.66 -2.64
N LEU A 73 0.39 -7.41 -2.16
CA LEU A 73 0.97 -6.29 -2.89
C LEU A 73 2.37 -6.02 -2.37
N ASN A 74 3.35 -6.24 -3.22
CA ASN A 74 4.73 -5.88 -2.99
C ASN A 74 5.00 -4.51 -3.63
N ILE A 75 5.30 -3.52 -2.81
CA ILE A 75 5.45 -2.12 -3.21
C ILE A 75 6.92 -1.73 -3.20
N THR A 76 7.40 -1.19 -4.32
CA THR A 76 8.70 -0.53 -4.42
C THR A 76 8.48 0.98 -4.43
N VAL A 77 9.14 1.69 -3.50
CA VAL A 77 8.89 3.13 -3.28
C VAL A 77 10.12 3.96 -3.65
N ASN A 78 9.96 4.85 -4.61
CA ASN A 78 10.99 5.80 -5.05
C ASN A 78 10.58 7.25 -4.72
N LEU A 79 11.42 8.22 -5.08
CA LEU A 79 11.23 9.62 -4.69
C LEU A 79 9.87 10.17 -5.13
N GLY A 80 9.50 9.98 -6.40
CA GLY A 80 8.24 10.47 -6.97
C GLY A 80 7.34 9.41 -7.58
N THR A 81 7.73 8.13 -7.53
CA THR A 81 6.98 7.03 -8.15
C THR A 81 6.89 5.84 -7.21
N ILE A 82 5.88 5.00 -7.45
CA ILE A 82 5.70 3.72 -6.80
C ILE A 82 5.42 2.66 -7.87
N ASP A 83 5.99 1.48 -7.68
CA ASP A 83 5.69 0.28 -8.47
C ASP A 83 5.03 -0.75 -7.57
N VAL A 84 3.97 -1.39 -8.07
CA VAL A 84 3.15 -2.33 -7.30
C VAL A 84 3.03 -3.62 -8.07
N GLN A 85 3.51 -4.70 -7.45
CA GLN A 85 3.48 -6.04 -8.00
C GLN A 85 2.58 -6.92 -7.14
N THR A 86 1.67 -7.64 -7.80
CA THR A 86 0.86 -8.68 -7.17
C THR A 86 1.67 -9.98 -7.12
N ALA A 87 1.78 -10.58 -5.94
CA ALA A 87 2.34 -11.92 -5.76
C ALA A 87 1.24 -12.98 -5.64
#